data_AF-B4U5H0-F1
#
_entry.id   AF-B4U5H0-F1
#
_cell.length_a   1.000
_cell.length_b   1.000
_cell.length_c   1.000
_cell.angle_alpha   90.00
_cell.angle_beta   90.00
_cell.angle_gamma   90.00
#
_symmetry.space_group_name_H-M   'P 1'
#
loop_
_entity.id
_entity.type
_entity.pdbx_description
1 polymer ?
#
loop_
_entity_poly.entity_id
_entity_poly.type
_entity_poly.pdbx_seq_one_letter_code
_entity_poly.pdbx_strand_id
1 'polypeptide(L)' 'MYQVGSLIEMKKPHACVIKETGKKANQWKITRVGADIKLQCTNCNHVIMLSRHDFERKMKRVLQP' A
#
# COMPACT_ATOMS: atom_id res chain seq x y z
N MET A 1 13.42 -5.84 -1.78
CA MET A 1 13.72 -4.41 -1.58
C MET A 1 12.59 -3.61 -2.20
N TYR A 2 12.18 -2.48 -1.63
CA TYR A 2 11.13 -1.62 -2.17
C TYR A 2 11.65 -0.18 -2.26
N GLN A 3 11.13 0.58 -3.21
CA GLN A 3 11.53 1.95 -3.52
C GLN A 3 10.30 2.81 -3.80
N VAL A 4 10.52 4.09 -4.07
CA VAL A 4 9.44 4.97 -4.54
C VAL A 4 8.96 4.46 -5.89
N GLY A 5 7.66 4.29 -6.04
CA GLY A 5 7.04 3.73 -7.25
C GLY A 5 6.62 2.27 -7.11
N SER A 6 7.22 1.51 -6.18
CA SER A 6 6.92 0.08 -6.01
C SER A 6 5.45 -0.15 -5.64
N LEU A 7 4.89 -1.24 -6.15
CA LEU A 7 3.56 -1.72 -5.78
C LEU A 7 3.69 -2.82 -4.73
N ILE A 8 2.94 -2.69 -3.64
CA ILE A 8 2.95 -3.63 -2.52
C ILE A 8 1.54 -4.09 -2.19
N GLU A 9 1.46 -5.28 -1.59
CA GLU A 9 0.23 -5.82 -1.03
C GLU A 9 0.27 -5.72 0.50
N MET A 10 -0.75 -5.14 1.11
CA MET A 10 -0.91 -5.10 2.57
C MET A 10 -1.67 -6.34 3.08
N LYS A 11 -1.37 -6.77 4.31
CA LYS A 11 -2.04 -7.90 4.98
C LYS A 11 -3.52 -7.63 5.21
N LYS A 12 -3.87 -6.41 5.65
CA LYS A 12 -5.26 -5.97 5.81
C LYS A 12 -5.73 -5.24 4.56
N PRO A 13 -6.94 -5.54 4.04
CA PRO A 13 -7.50 -4.80 2.94
C PRO A 13 -7.87 -3.38 3.36
N HIS A 14 -7.81 -2.46 2.41
CA HIS A 14 -8.35 -1.12 2.55
C HIS A 14 -9.88 -1.17 2.61
N ALA A 15 -10.49 -0.16 3.21
CA ALA A 15 -11.95 -0.05 3.31
C ALA A 15 -12.63 0.17 1.95
N CYS A 16 -11.90 0.66 0.94
CA CYS A 16 -12.47 0.88 -0.39
C CYS A 16 -12.80 -0.43 -1.12
N VAL A 17 -13.86 -0.38 -1.91
CA VAL A 17 -14.30 -1.47 -2.79
C VAL A 17 -13.89 -1.17 -4.22
N ILE A 18 -13.36 -2.17 -4.93
CA ILE A 18 -13.06 -2.11 -6.35
C ILE A 18 -14.38 -2.23 -7.09
N LYS A 19 -14.76 -1.21 -7.86
CA LYS A 19 -16.08 -1.13 -8.51
C LYS A 19 -16.35 -2.29 -9.47
N GLU A 20 -15.32 -2.77 -10.16
CA GLU A 20 -15.44 -3.83 -11.17
C GLU A 20 -15.60 -5.24 -10.57
N THR A 21 -14.98 -5.50 -9.41
CA THR A 21 -14.93 -6.85 -8.83
C THR A 21 -15.73 -7.00 -7.53
N GLY A 22 -16.20 -5.89 -6.95
CA GLY A 22 -16.87 -5.88 -5.64
C GLY A 22 -15.97 -6.25 -4.45
N LYS A 23 -14.68 -6.49 -4.68
CA LYS A 23 -13.71 -6.88 -3.64
C LYS A 23 -13.03 -5.66 -3.02
N LYS A 24 -12.53 -5.81 -1.80
CA LYS A 24 -11.73 -4.76 -1.15
C LYS A 24 -10.34 -4.68 -1.77
N ALA A 25 -9.84 -3.46 -1.97
CA ALA A 25 -8.48 -3.27 -2.48
C ALA A 25 -7.43 -3.46 -1.38
N ASN A 26 -6.34 -4.16 -1.68
CA ASN A 26 -5.21 -4.35 -0.76
C ASN A 26 -3.86 -3.96 -1.40
N GLN A 27 -3.90 -3.42 -2.62
CA GLN A 27 -2.74 -2.98 -3.38
C GLN A 27 -2.48 -1.49 -3.19
N TRP A 28 -1.24 -1.18 -2.84
CA TRP A 28 -0.77 0.17 -2.55
C TRP A 28 0.48 0.49 -3.34
N LYS A 29 0.63 1.76 -3.73
CA LYS A 29 1.84 2.29 -4.35
C LYS A 29 2.64 3.06 -3.31
N ILE A 30 3.93 2.80 -3.23
CA ILE A 30 4.84 3.58 -2.39
C ILE A 30 5.14 4.91 -3.09
N THR A 31 4.86 6.01 -2.41
CA THR A 31 5.10 7.38 -2.92
C THR A 31 6.25 8.07 -2.20
N ARG A 32 6.61 7.61 -1.00
CA ARG A 32 7.76 8.10 -0.22
C ARG A 32 8.36 6.95 0.57
N VAL A 33 9.70 6.90 0.61
CA VAL A 33 10.47 6.01 1.47
C VAL A 33 11.34 6.85 2.39
N GLY A 34 11.33 6.56 3.69
CA GLY A 34 12.07 7.30 4.72
C GLY A 34 11.90 6.66 6.09
N ALA A 35 11.94 7.49 7.14
CA ALA A 35 11.50 7.10 8.49
C ALA A 35 10.01 6.72 8.49
N ASP A 36 9.22 7.50 7.75
CA ASP A 36 7.84 7.20 7.42
C ASP A 36 7.70 6.79 5.95
N ILE A 37 6.83 5.83 5.70
CA ILE A 37 6.46 5.34 4.38
C ILE A 37 5.10 5.93 4.01
N LYS A 38 5.05 6.66 2.89
CA LYS A 38 3.78 7.16 2.34
C LYS A 38 3.26 6.20 1.29
N LEU A 39 2.03 5.74 1.46
CA LEU A 39 1.34 4.81 0.58
C LEU A 39 0.13 5.49 -0.06
N GLN A 40 -0.13 5.16 -1.32
CA GLN A 40 -1.31 5.56 -2.07
C GLN A 40 -2.09 4.32 -2.50
N CYS A 41 -3.39 4.28 -2.20
CA CYS A 41 -4.25 3.20 -2.66
C CYS A 41 -4.40 3.29 -4.19
N THR A 42 -4.12 2.20 -4.89
CA THR A 42 -4.17 2.15 -6.35
C THR A 42 -5.60 2.19 -6.93
N ASN A 43 -6.62 1.97 -6.08
CA ASN A 43 -8.02 1.98 -6.48
C ASN A 43 -8.70 3.34 -6.23
N CYS A 44 -8.55 3.91 -5.04
CA CYS A 44 -9.28 5.13 -4.62
C CYS A 44 -8.39 6.35 -4.40
N ASN A 45 -7.08 6.25 -4.66
CA ASN A 45 -6.08 7.32 -4.47
C ASN A 45 -5.96 7.85 -3.02
N HIS A 46 -6.58 7.19 -2.05
CA HIS A 46 -6.42 7.54 -0.64
C HIS A 46 -4.96 7.36 -0.21
N VAL A 47 -4.43 8.35 0.51
CA VAL A 47 -3.04 8.35 0.96
C VAL A 47 -2.97 8.13 2.47
N ILE A 48 -2.03 7.28 2.90
CA ILE A 48 -1.72 7.07 4.31
C ILE A 48 -0.22 7.20 4.53
N MET A 49 0.15 7.60 5.74
CA MET A 49 1.52 7.61 6.20
C MET A 49 1.65 6.63 7.35
N LEU A 50 2.65 5.76 7.30
CA LEU A 50 2.95 4.78 8.33
C LEU A 50 4.41 4.91 8.73
N SER A 51 4.71 4.72 10.01
CA SER A 51 6.10 4.50 10.44
C SER A 51 6.68 3.30 9.68
N ARG A 52 7.99 3.29 9.43
CA ARG A 52 8.66 2.14 8.80
C ARG A 52 8.35 0.82 9.54
N HIS A 53 8.36 0.85 10.87
CA HIS A 53 8.08 -0.31 11.72
C HIS A 53 6.66 -0.86 11.53
N ASP A 54 5.65 0.02 11.46
CA ASP A 54 4.28 -0.40 11.20
C ASP A 54 4.08 -0.87 9.77
N PHE A 55 4.75 -0.22 8.81
CA PHE A 55 4.72 -0.63 7.42
C PHE A 55 5.25 -2.06 7.25
N GLU A 56 6.42 -2.37 7.79
CA GLU A 56 7.03 -3.71 7.66
C GLU A 56 6.19 -4.80 8.31
N ARG A 57 5.53 -4.51 9.44
CA ARG A 57 4.60 -5.47 10.08
C ARG A 57 3.33 -5.70 9.27
N LYS A 58 2.80 -4.66 8.62
CA LYS A 58 1.53 -4.71 7.88
C LYS A 58 1.67 -5.08 6.41
N MET A 59 2.85 -4.92 5.82
CA MET A 59 3.16 -5.32 4.46
C MET A 59 3.20 -6.85 4.36
N LYS A 60 2.61 -7.40 3.30
CA LYS A 60 2.57 -8.83 3.04
C LYS A 60 3.66 -9.24 2.06
N ARG A 61 3.73 -8.54 0.92
CA ARG A 61 4.73 -8.77 -0.12
C ARG A 61 4.83 -7.56 -1.05
N VAL A 62 5.95 -7.47 -1.77
CA VAL A 62 6.14 -6.54 -2.89
C VAL A 62 5.65 -7.22 -4.16
N LEU A 63 4.78 -6.55 -4.92
CA LEU A 63 4.23 -7.03 -6.19
C LEU A 63 5.09 -6.57 -7.37
N GLN A 64 5.52 -5.31 -7.37
CA GLN A 64 6.45 -4.75 -8.35
C GLN A 64 7.47 -3.86 -7.64
N PRO A 65 8.78 -4.08 -7.84
CA PRO A 65 9.84 -3.25 -7.29
C PRO A 65 9.92 -1.89 -8.00
#